data_AF-A0A497QEL2-F1
#
_entry.id   AF-A0A497QEL2-F1
#
_cell.length_a   1.000
_cell.length_b   1.000
_cell.length_c   1.000
_cell.angle_alpha   90.00
_cell.angle_beta   90.00
_cell.angle_gamma   90.00
#
_symmetry.space_group_name_H-M   'P 1'
#
loop_
_entity.id
_entity.type
_entity.pdbx_description
1 polymer ?
#
loop_
_entity_poly.entity_id
_entity_poly.type
_entity_poly.pdbx_seq_one_letter_code
_entity_poly.pdbx_strand_id
1 'polypeptide(L)'
;MIDTSEYDLCVSAPGRITLFGEHQDYFGLPVMSAAINLRIFVCGTRRNDNYFHITLRDLNQEITLESNKLHLYQKPREYIKSGLNVMYK
;
A
#
# COMPACT_ATOMS: atom_id res chain seq x y z
N MET A 1 -16.86 -4.68 6.76
CA MET A 1 -17.00 -3.56 5.81
C MET A 1 -16.38 -2.35 6.49
N ILE A 2 -15.47 -1.62 5.84
CA ILE A 2 -14.86 -0.42 6.45
C ILE A 2 -15.93 0.68 6.43
N ASP A 3 -16.25 1.25 7.60
CA ASP A 3 -17.07 2.45 7.64
C ASP A 3 -16.27 3.58 7.00
N THR A 4 -16.83 4.20 5.96
CA THR A 4 -16.15 5.22 5.16
C THR A 4 -16.62 6.63 5.49
N SER A 5 -17.62 6.78 6.35
CA SER A 5 -18.24 8.06 6.68
C SER A 5 -17.28 9.06 7.35
N GLU A 6 -16.19 8.57 7.94
CA GLU A 6 -15.18 9.37 8.63
C GLU A 6 -13.99 9.81 7.75
N TYR A 7 -13.92 9.38 6.48
CA TYR A 7 -12.75 9.62 5.62
C TYR A 7 -13.08 10.47 4.39
N ASP A 8 -12.19 11.40 4.06
CA ASP A 8 -12.32 12.22 2.84
C ASP A 8 -12.11 11.38 1.59
N LEU A 9 -11.22 10.38 1.67
CA LEU A 9 -10.89 9.48 0.56
C LEU A 9 -10.61 8.07 1.06
N CYS A 10 -11.19 7.10 0.38
CA CYS A 10 -10.86 5.69 0.51
C CYS A 10 -10.50 5.11 -0.86
N VAL A 11 -9.35 4.45 -0.94
CA VAL A 11 -8.87 3.73 -2.12
C VAL A 11 -8.57 2.28 -1.76
N SER A 12 -8.48 1.42 -2.76
CA SER A 12 -8.10 0.02 -2.54
C SER A 12 -7.34 -0.58 -3.71
N ALA A 13 -6.46 -1.53 -3.39
CA ALA A 13 -5.73 -2.34 -4.35
C ALA A 13 -6.04 -3.83 -4.14
N PRO A 14 -6.33 -4.62 -5.19
CA PRO A 14 -6.54 -6.04 -5.06
C PRO A 14 -5.21 -6.79 -4.85
N GLY A 15 -5.27 -7.89 -4.12
CA GLY A 15 -4.28 -8.94 -4.21
C GLY A 15 -4.32 -9.60 -5.59
N ARG A 16 -3.25 -10.33 -5.93
CA ARG A 16 -3.15 -11.08 -7.17
C ARG A 16 -2.98 -12.57 -6.91
N ILE A 17 -3.44 -13.38 -7.85
CA ILE A 17 -3.11 -14.80 -7.95
C ILE A 17 -2.62 -15.10 -9.37
N THR A 18 -1.71 -16.05 -9.51
CA THR A 18 -1.30 -16.57 -10.82
C THR A 18 -2.13 -17.81 -11.12
N LEU A 19 -2.84 -17.82 -12.26
CA LEU A 19 -3.65 -18.94 -12.73
C LEU A 19 -2.84 -19.88 -13.62
N PHE A 20 -1.85 -19.34 -14.36
CA PHE A 20 -0.95 -20.10 -15.22
C PHE A 20 0.36 -19.36 -15.44
N GLY A 21 1.45 -20.12 -15.64
CA GLY A 21 2.78 -19.57 -15.90
C GLY A 21 3.56 -19.21 -14.62
N GLU A 22 3.37 -19.96 -13.53
CA GLU A 22 4.19 -19.79 -12.32
C GLU A 22 5.68 -19.91 -12.66
N HIS A 23 6.50 -19.03 -12.07
CA HIS A 23 7.95 -18.94 -12.26
C HIS A 23 8.44 -18.63 -13.69
N GLN A 24 7.55 -18.28 -14.63
CA GLN A 24 7.92 -17.93 -16.01
C GLN A 24 8.01 -16.42 -16.26
N ASP A 25 7.43 -15.62 -15.36
CA ASP A 25 7.45 -14.15 -15.38
C ASP A 25 8.88 -13.59 -15.40
N TYR A 26 9.82 -14.24 -14.69
CA TYR A 26 11.24 -13.87 -14.69
C TYR A 26 11.90 -14.00 -16.07
N PHE A 27 11.37 -14.83 -16.97
CA PHE A 27 11.86 -15.00 -18.34
C PHE A 27 11.17 -14.08 -19.35
N GLY A 28 10.26 -13.19 -18.89
CA GLY A 28 9.48 -12.33 -19.78
C GLY A 28 8.44 -13.08 -20.60
N LEU A 29 8.09 -14.30 -20.20
CA LEU A 29 7.07 -15.10 -20.89
C LEU A 29 5.66 -14.71 -20.41
N PRO A 30 4.62 -14.92 -21.25
CA PRO A 30 3.25 -14.65 -20.87
C PRO A 30 2.83 -15.44 -19.63
N VAL A 31 2.20 -14.75 -18.69
CA VAL A 31 1.55 -15.35 -17.51
C VAL A 31 0.08 -14.97 -17.48
N MET A 32 -0.77 -15.84 -16.94
CA MET A 32 -2.17 -15.51 -16.70
C MET A 32 -2.34 -15.24 -15.21
N SER A 33 -2.53 -13.97 -14.85
CA SER A 33 -2.80 -13.55 -13.47
C SER A 33 -4.17 -12.92 -13.36
N ALA A 34 -4.78 -13.04 -12.19
CA ALA A 34 -6.06 -12.43 -11.87
C ALA A 34 -5.97 -11.62 -10.58
N ALA A 35 -6.68 -10.51 -10.55
CA ALA A 35 -6.98 -9.80 -9.31
C ALA A 35 -8.01 -10.61 -8.50
N ILE A 36 -7.79 -10.73 -7.19
CA ILE A 36 -8.72 -11.41 -6.28
C ILE A 36 -9.42 -10.40 -5.37
N ASN A 37 -10.54 -10.81 -4.78
CA ASN A 37 -11.32 -9.95 -3.87
C ASN A 37 -10.71 -9.83 -2.45
N LEU A 38 -9.49 -10.31 -2.24
CA LEU A 38 -8.68 -10.00 -1.07
C LEU A 38 -7.95 -8.68 -1.35
N ARG A 39 -8.26 -7.62 -0.60
CA ARG A 39 -7.82 -6.25 -0.94
C ARG A 39 -7.13 -5.57 0.23
N ILE A 40 -6.21 -4.68 -0.09
CA ILE A 40 -5.71 -3.66 0.84
C ILE A 40 -6.55 -2.40 0.64
N PHE A 41 -7.02 -1.82 1.73
CA PHE A 41 -7.73 -0.56 1.74
C PHE A 41 -6.88 0.51 2.44
N VAL A 42 -6.88 1.71 1.87
CA VAL A 42 -6.28 2.89 2.49
C VAL A 42 -7.35 3.97 2.50
N CYS A 43 -7.72 4.39 3.71
CA CYS A 43 -8.67 5.44 3.95
C CYS A 43 -7.99 6.55 4.75
N GLY A 44 -8.29 7.80 4.44
CA GLY A 44 -7.67 8.93 5.11
C GLY A 44 -8.44 10.24 4.92
N THR A 45 -8.17 11.16 5.84
CA THR A 45 -8.60 12.56 5.77
C THR A 45 -7.39 13.43 5.49
N ARG A 46 -7.62 14.57 4.83
CA ARG A 46 -6.58 15.55 4.61
C ARG A 46 -6.20 16.19 5.95
N ARG A 47 -4.90 16.41 6.13
CA ARG A 47 -4.34 17.10 7.28
C ARG A 47 -3.72 18.43 6.86
N ASN A 48 -3.57 19.32 7.83
CA ASN A 48 -2.96 20.65 7.65
C ASN A 48 -1.49 20.69 8.10
N ASP A 49 -0.89 19.54 8.39
CA ASP A 49 0.52 19.38 8.76
C ASP A 49 1.29 18.62 7.67
N ASN A 50 2.62 18.53 7.83
CA ASN A 50 3.50 17.87 6.88
C ASN A 50 3.74 16.39 7.23
N TYR A 51 2.79 15.73 7.88
CA TYR A 51 2.96 14.36 8.37
C TYR A 51 1.87 13.43 7.86
N PHE A 52 2.27 12.22 7.48
CA PHE A 52 1.39 11.08 7.32
C PHE A 52 1.34 10.31 8.65
N HIS A 53 0.17 10.28 9.29
CA HIS A 53 -0.13 9.37 10.39
C HIS A 53 -0.91 8.17 9.84
N ILE A 54 -0.30 6.99 9.93
CA ILE A 54 -0.79 5.78 9.30
C ILE A 54 -1.02 4.74 10.40
N THR A 55 -2.28 4.34 10.55
CA THR A 55 -2.68 3.28 11.50
C THR A 55 -2.88 1.97 10.74
N LEU A 56 -2.03 1.00 11.01
CA LEU A 56 -2.14 -0.37 10.52
C LEU A 56 -2.98 -1.17 11.50
N ARG A 57 -4.31 -1.06 11.38
CA ARG A 57 -5.28 -1.63 12.34
C ARG A 57 -5.09 -3.11 12.60
N ASP A 58 -4.92 -3.89 11.53
CA ASP A 58 -4.79 -5.35 11.61
C ASP A 58 -3.50 -5.79 12.32
N LEU A 59 -2.51 -4.89 12.37
CA LEU A 59 -1.22 -5.14 13.03
C LEU A 59 -1.10 -4.44 14.38
N ASN A 60 -2.12 -3.65 14.78
CA ASN A 60 -2.09 -2.78 15.95
C ASN A 60 -0.80 -1.91 16.00
N GLN A 61 -0.48 -1.27 14.88
CA GLN A 61 0.73 -0.45 14.73
C GLN A 61 0.39 0.94 14.21
N GLU A 62 1.18 1.92 14.63
CA GLU A 62 1.12 3.29 14.14
C GLU A 62 2.47 3.70 13.57
N ILE A 63 2.42 4.42 12.45
CA ILE A 63 3.60 4.93 11.76
C ILE A 63 3.36 6.41 11.49
N THR A 64 4.32 7.24 11.86
CA THR A 64 4.33 8.67 11.50
C THR A 64 5.52 8.94 10.58
N LEU A 65 5.24 9.53 9.42
CA LEU A 65 6.24 9.81 8.39
C LEU A 65 6.11 11.26 7.91
N GLU A 66 7.21 11.97 7.75
CA GLU A 66 7.23 13.27 7.10
C GLU A 66 6.84 13.15 5.61
N SER A 67 5.96 14.01 5.15
CA SER A 67 5.46 14.00 3.77
C SER A 67 6.48 14.47 2.73
N ASN A 68 7.35 15.41 3.11
CA ASN A 68 8.31 16.06 2.22
C ASN A 68 9.74 15.53 2.43
N LYS A 69 9.90 14.20 2.53
CA LYS A 69 11.21 13.57 2.70
C LYS A 69 11.25 12.15 2.13
N LEU A 70 12.42 11.76 1.63
CA LEU A 70 12.75 10.36 1.36
C LEU A 70 12.97 9.57 2.65
N HIS A 71 12.36 8.39 2.72
CA HIS A 71 12.45 7.52 3.89
C HIS A 71 13.39 6.35 3.60
N LEU A 72 14.48 6.26 4.37
CA LEU A 72 15.39 5.11 4.31
C LEU A 72 14.75 3.85 4.90
N TYR A 73 15.03 2.72 4.26
CA TYR A 73 14.59 1.40 4.72
C TYR A 73 15.51 0.92 5.84
N GLN A 74 14.93 0.57 6.97
CA GLN A 74 15.63 0.07 8.15
C GLN A 74 15.28 -1.39 8.45
N LYS A 75 14.12 -1.85 7.96
CA LYS A 75 13.62 -3.21 8.19
C LYS A 75 13.15 -3.82 6.88
N PRO A 76 13.16 -5.16 6.74
CA PRO A 76 12.47 -5.83 5.65
C PRO A 76 10.98 -5.45 5.64
N ARG A 77 10.36 -5.45 4.45
CA ARG A 77 8.90 -5.30 4.26
C ARG A 77 8.31 -3.93 4.64
N GLU A 78 9.09 -2.85 4.54
CA GLU A 78 8.61 -1.48 4.73
C GLU A 78 7.87 -0.93 3.50
N TYR A 79 6.77 -1.58 3.11
CA TYR A 79 6.02 -1.27 1.89
C TYR A 79 5.38 0.13 1.89
N ILE A 80 4.95 0.62 3.06
CA ILE A 80 4.39 1.97 3.21
C ILE A 80 5.44 3.04 2.82
N LYS A 81 6.67 2.90 3.33
CA LYS A 81 7.78 3.80 2.96
C LYS A 81 8.09 3.71 1.46
N SER A 82 8.06 2.52 0.89
CA SER A 82 8.27 2.32 -0.56
C SER A 82 7.24 3.05 -1.40
N GLY A 83 5.95 2.91 -1.05
CA GLY A 83 4.87 3.64 -1.72
C GLY A 83 5.05 5.17 -1.66
N LEU A 84 5.42 5.71 -0.49
CA LEU A 84 5.68 7.14 -0.34
C LEU A 84 6.90 7.60 -1.14
N ASN A 85 7.99 6.83 -1.13
CA ASN A 85 9.21 7.16 -1.86
C ASN A 85 8.99 7.19 -3.39
N VAL A 86 8.09 6.37 -3.95
CA VAL A 86 7.71 6.43 -5.38
C VAL A 86 6.99 7.74 -5.72
N MET A 87 6.22 8.27 -4.78
CA MET A 87 5.48 9.53 -4.94
C MET A 87 6.35 10.76 -4.68
N TYR A 88 7.45 10.60 -3.95
CA TYR A 88 8.42 11.65 -3.69
C TYR A 88 9.24 11.94 -4.96
N LYS A 89 8.90 13.03 -5.65
CA LYS A 89 9.61 13.56 -6.83
C LYS A 89 10.04 14.99 -6.59
#